data_AF-A0A7Z9TFZ0-F1
#
_entry.id   AF-A0A7Z9TFZ0-F1
#
_cell.length_a   1.000
_cell.length_b   1.000
_cell.length_c   1.000
_cell.angle_alpha   90.00
_cell.angle_beta   90.00
_cell.angle_gamma   90.00
#
_symmetry.space_group_name_H-M   'P 1'
#
loop_
_entity.id
_entity.type
_entity.pdbx_description
1 polymer ?
#
loop_
_entity_poly.entity_id
_entity_poly.type
_entity_poly.pdbx_seq_one_letter_code
_entity_poly.pdbx_strand_id
1 'polypeptide(L)'
;MGESFVLFFARLENLINRHRSITALLAVIIGVLLTDILFHYFYPSIAIWLDQQFGIGIDDHQKVDLTFAPEIWGGVLATVLGTLIIVIAIAAESTPKLMDLFVKDWLSLIFIWFLIIASIHAIIIMYYFESLERISSVILNTYVYLPLSIVYSLPYIFYILLYSKTDNVIKKLYSLNVNDIKRLGKRSVRISMQDTNVIEHYQYLLMATIDQFDDLLEYISFKEAQTEIIRRVGDTVCIYMEYKKSFNPNFFTATQTVRLNPTFRTYVENQYKELEERQTFYEVKSFRMMGNAYIRKMDNGEYELASLIVSEVVNVGLLALKLNHENLITDINIRFNTFMRFAIKQAIRNNEPRNLYNLAFHYSLLLQGYVDHKETDLLKQGYFYFKYYGNEIYKHAANNPSLYFIVDTLTSELKKISILISEKEWDDELQEHLLGEILQLDSPPDYPKDDLDQNVNNGVRVLQIGLALHYIKIDKPKFAEKIISDVLDDLAFFDNKTYLNLMDGLYNRIRFSGPTFWEDTDRGNTNIYYSPDSGLIDDFKKILSKQMKKRLDELDRDVQFLRLELDKLQTKDKEGKLTQAEAAQMTELAGQISTRRKTFFMG
;
A
#
# COMPACT_ATOMS: atom_id res chain seq x y z
N MET A 1 16.78 -34.89 25.64
CA MET A 1 17.81 -34.99 24.59
C MET A 1 17.46 -34.26 23.27
N GLY A 2 16.21 -33.85 23.01
CA GLY A 2 15.83 -33.21 21.74
C GLY A 2 16.05 -31.69 21.62
N GLU A 3 15.83 -30.90 22.68
CA GLU A 3 15.86 -29.43 22.57
C GLU A 3 17.27 -28.83 22.49
N SER A 4 18.23 -29.39 23.24
CA SER A 4 19.64 -28.97 23.18
C SER A 4 20.26 -29.23 21.79
N PHE A 5 19.93 -30.36 21.16
CA PHE A 5 20.36 -30.68 19.80
C PHE A 5 19.73 -29.73 18.77
N VAL A 6 18.44 -29.45 18.88
CA VAL A 6 17.75 -28.50 17.99
C VAL A 6 18.31 -27.09 18.14
N LEU A 7 18.61 -26.65 19.36
CA LEU A 7 19.26 -25.37 19.64
C LEU A 7 20.69 -25.32 19.08
N PHE A 8 21.46 -26.40 19.20
CA PHE A 8 22.80 -26.50 18.64
C PHE A 8 22.78 -26.38 17.11
N PHE A 9 21.92 -27.13 16.42
CA PHE A 9 21.78 -27.02 14.96
C PHE A 9 21.27 -25.64 14.53
N ALA A 10 20.32 -25.04 15.24
CA ALA A 10 19.84 -23.69 14.94
C ALA A 10 20.93 -22.62 15.11
N ARG A 11 21.76 -22.74 16.17
CA ARG A 11 22.92 -21.86 16.38
C ARG A 11 23.99 -22.06 15.31
N LEU A 12 24.27 -23.30 14.92
CA LEU A 12 25.20 -23.62 13.84
C LEU A 12 24.71 -23.06 12.51
N GLU A 13 23.42 -23.24 12.19
CA GLU A 13 22.79 -22.72 10.98
C GLU A 13 22.82 -21.19 10.94
N ASN A 14 22.55 -20.52 12.07
CA ASN A 14 22.68 -19.06 12.18
C ASN A 14 24.13 -18.60 12.02
N LEU A 15 25.10 -19.32 12.60
CA LEU A 15 26.52 -18.97 12.51
C LEU A 15 27.04 -19.11 11.08
N ILE A 16 26.64 -20.18 10.38
CA ILE A 16 26.89 -20.41 8.95
C ILE A 16 26.27 -19.28 8.12
N ASN A 17 25.03 -18.88 8.41
CA ASN A 17 24.35 -17.82 7.68
C ASN A 17 24.95 -16.43 7.95
N ARG A 18 25.50 -16.20 9.15
CA ARG A 18 26.16 -14.94 9.51
C ARG A 18 27.52 -14.78 8.85
N HIS A 19 28.27 -15.88 8.69
CA HIS A 19 29.63 -15.88 8.14
C HIS A 19 29.73 -16.65 6.82
N ARG A 20 28.73 -16.51 5.94
CA ARG A 20 28.60 -17.31 4.70
C ARG A 20 29.87 -17.38 3.87
N SER A 21 30.54 -16.25 3.64
CA SER A 21 31.78 -16.23 2.84
C SER A 21 32.90 -17.06 3.48
N ILE A 22 33.10 -16.93 4.79
CA ILE A 22 34.12 -17.72 5.53
C ILE A 22 33.73 -19.19 5.53
N THR A 23 32.46 -19.52 5.73
CA THR A 23 31.99 -20.90 5.67
C THR A 23 32.17 -21.50 4.27
N ALA A 24 31.86 -20.76 3.21
CA ALA A 24 32.08 -21.19 1.84
C ALA A 24 33.57 -21.42 1.56
N LEU A 25 34.45 -20.51 2.01
CA LEU A 25 35.90 -20.67 1.92
C LEU A 25 36.36 -21.98 2.59
N LEU A 26 35.97 -22.21 3.85
CA LEU A 26 36.35 -23.42 4.57
C LEU A 26 35.81 -24.69 3.90
N ALA A 27 34.56 -24.66 3.43
CA ALA A 27 33.94 -25.77 2.72
C ALA A 27 34.69 -26.10 1.42
N VAL A 28 35.09 -25.08 0.65
CA VAL A 28 35.87 -25.26 -0.57
C VAL A 28 37.28 -25.78 -0.28
N ILE A 29 37.98 -25.23 0.72
CA ILE A 29 39.30 -25.72 1.12
C ILE A 29 39.23 -27.22 1.47
N ILE A 30 38.28 -27.60 2.33
CA ILE A 30 38.07 -28.99 2.72
C ILE A 30 37.71 -29.83 1.48
N GLY A 31 36.84 -29.32 0.62
CA GLY A 31 36.44 -29.99 -0.62
C GLY A 31 37.62 -30.29 -1.54
N VAL A 32 38.46 -29.29 -1.84
CA VAL A 32 39.64 -29.42 -2.70
C VAL A 32 40.68 -30.37 -2.10
N LEU A 33 40.92 -30.30 -0.79
CA LEU A 33 41.85 -31.21 -0.11
C LEU A 33 41.35 -32.66 -0.13
N LEU A 34 40.06 -32.88 0.18
CA LEU A 34 39.48 -34.22 0.18
C LEU A 34 39.49 -34.85 -1.21
N THR A 35 39.11 -34.07 -2.22
CA THR A 35 39.10 -34.53 -3.61
C THR A 35 40.51 -34.80 -4.12
N ASP A 36 41.52 -34.00 -3.74
CA ASP A 36 42.92 -34.29 -4.05
C ASP A 36 43.42 -35.59 -3.40
N ILE A 37 43.15 -35.78 -2.11
CA ILE A 37 43.52 -37.00 -1.38
C ILE A 37 42.85 -38.23 -1.97
N LEU A 38 41.54 -38.15 -2.25
CA LEU A 38 40.79 -39.26 -2.85
C LEU A 38 41.30 -39.56 -4.26
N PHE A 39 41.53 -38.54 -5.08
CA PHE A 39 42.04 -38.74 -6.44
C PHE A 39 43.43 -39.39 -6.41
N HIS A 40 44.32 -38.95 -5.52
CA HIS A 40 45.62 -39.57 -5.32
C HIS A 40 45.51 -41.05 -4.94
N TYR A 41 44.59 -41.41 -4.05
CA TYR A 41 44.37 -42.80 -3.66
C TYR A 41 43.89 -43.68 -4.82
N PHE A 42 42.98 -43.18 -5.66
CA PHE A 42 42.46 -43.93 -6.82
C PHE A 42 43.33 -43.83 -8.08
N TYR A 43 44.28 -42.89 -8.12
CA TYR A 43 45.09 -42.60 -9.29
C TYR A 43 45.81 -43.82 -9.89
N PRO A 44 46.40 -44.75 -9.12
CA PRO A 44 47.02 -45.94 -9.69
C PRO A 44 46.05 -46.81 -10.50
N SER A 45 44.80 -46.94 -10.03
CA SER A 45 43.76 -47.68 -10.74
C SER A 45 43.32 -46.97 -12.02
N ILE A 46 43.21 -45.64 -11.96
CA ILE A 46 42.88 -44.80 -13.12
C ILE A 46 43.99 -44.89 -14.17
N ALA A 47 45.25 -44.83 -13.76
CA ALA A 47 46.40 -44.92 -14.64
C ALA A 47 46.48 -46.28 -15.36
N ILE A 48 46.28 -47.39 -14.63
CA ILE A 48 46.23 -48.74 -15.24
C ILE A 48 45.09 -48.83 -16.26
N TRP A 49 43.92 -48.27 -15.94
CA TRP A 49 42.79 -48.27 -16.87
C TRP A 49 43.08 -47.45 -18.13
N LEU A 50 43.67 -46.25 -17.99
CA LEU A 50 44.06 -45.41 -19.12
C LEU A 50 45.10 -46.08 -20.02
N ASP A 51 46.08 -46.76 -19.42
CA ASP A 51 47.09 -47.52 -20.15
C ASP A 51 46.46 -48.67 -20.94
N GLN A 52 45.55 -49.43 -20.33
CA GLN A 52 44.87 -50.55 -20.99
C GLN A 52 43.93 -50.13 -22.13
N GLN A 53 43.24 -48.99 -21.99
CA GLN A 53 42.24 -48.54 -22.96
C GLN A 53 42.84 -47.64 -24.06
N PHE A 54 43.82 -46.81 -23.72
CA PHE A 54 44.35 -45.76 -24.58
C PHE A 54 45.87 -45.80 -24.76
N GLY A 55 46.58 -46.69 -24.07
CA GLY A 55 48.05 -46.79 -24.12
C GLY A 55 48.76 -45.60 -23.47
N ILE A 56 48.10 -44.91 -22.53
CA ILE A 56 48.65 -43.74 -21.83
C ILE A 56 49.14 -44.18 -20.45
N GLY A 57 50.47 -44.25 -20.28
CA GLY A 57 51.11 -44.69 -19.05
C GLY A 57 51.39 -43.56 -18.05
N ILE A 58 51.82 -43.93 -16.83
CA ILE A 58 52.25 -42.96 -15.81
C ILE A 58 53.43 -42.10 -16.28
N ASP A 59 54.34 -42.70 -17.06
CA ASP A 59 55.50 -42.00 -17.63
C ASP A 59 55.08 -40.90 -18.61
N ASP A 60 53.92 -41.02 -19.26
CA ASP A 60 53.40 -39.99 -20.16
C ASP A 60 52.78 -38.82 -19.38
N HIS A 61 52.21 -39.09 -18.21
CA HIS A 61 51.70 -38.06 -17.30
C HIS A 61 52.83 -37.21 -16.69
N GLN A 62 54.03 -37.76 -16.52
CA GLN A 62 55.21 -37.03 -16.04
C GLN A 62 55.80 -36.06 -17.07
N LYS A 63 55.51 -36.27 -18.37
CA LYS A 63 56.02 -35.44 -19.47
C LYS A 63 55.17 -34.19 -19.74
N VAL A 64 54.04 -34.04 -19.06
CA VAL A 64 53.15 -32.88 -19.23
C VAL A 64 53.86 -31.63 -18.70
N ASP A 65 54.05 -30.62 -19.55
CA ASP A 65 54.56 -29.31 -19.12
C ASP A 65 53.56 -28.64 -18.16
N LEU A 66 54.04 -28.21 -16.99
CA LEU A 66 53.19 -27.70 -15.90
C LEU A 66 53.30 -26.20 -15.71
N THR A 67 54.21 -25.55 -16.44
CA THR A 67 54.53 -24.14 -16.25
C THR A 67 53.39 -23.21 -16.69
N PHE A 68 52.55 -23.65 -17.62
CA PHE A 68 51.43 -22.85 -18.14
C PHE A 68 50.21 -22.82 -17.21
N ALA A 69 50.02 -23.83 -16.34
CA ALA A 69 48.75 -24.01 -15.64
C ALA A 69 48.40 -22.82 -14.70
N PRO A 70 49.33 -22.28 -13.89
CA PRO A 70 49.06 -21.08 -13.10
C PRO A 70 48.70 -19.85 -13.94
N GLU A 71 49.30 -19.69 -15.12
CA GLU A 71 49.02 -18.57 -16.03
C GLU A 71 47.60 -18.66 -16.59
N ILE A 72 47.16 -19.84 -17.05
CA ILE A 72 45.79 -20.04 -17.54
C ILE A 72 44.78 -19.85 -16.40
N TRP A 73 45.05 -20.35 -15.19
CA TRP A 73 44.22 -20.08 -14.02
C TRP A 73 44.09 -18.58 -13.73
N GLY A 74 45.20 -17.84 -13.83
CA GLY A 74 45.20 -16.38 -13.75
C GLY A 74 44.28 -15.74 -14.80
N GLY A 75 44.33 -16.22 -16.05
CA GLY A 75 43.46 -15.77 -17.14
C GLY A 75 41.97 -16.05 -16.90
N VAL A 76 41.62 -17.26 -16.43
CA VAL A 76 40.23 -17.63 -16.07
C VAL A 76 39.72 -16.75 -14.93
N LEU A 77 40.52 -16.59 -13.88
CA LEU A 77 40.16 -15.79 -12.71
C LEU A 77 40.01 -14.31 -13.08
N ALA A 78 40.91 -13.76 -13.90
CA ALA A 78 40.83 -12.39 -14.41
C ALA A 78 39.58 -12.18 -15.28
N THR A 79 39.24 -13.14 -16.13
CA THR A 79 38.05 -13.06 -17.00
C THR A 79 36.76 -13.08 -16.17
N VAL A 80 36.65 -14.01 -15.22
CA VAL A 80 35.46 -14.14 -14.36
C VAL A 80 35.34 -12.93 -13.45
N LEU A 81 36.37 -12.59 -12.67
CA LEU A 81 36.30 -11.46 -11.74
C LEU A 81 36.16 -10.13 -12.48
N GLY A 82 36.87 -9.92 -13.59
CA GLY A 82 36.77 -8.71 -14.40
C GLY A 82 35.34 -8.50 -14.93
N THR A 83 34.73 -9.56 -15.47
CA THR A 83 33.34 -9.49 -15.93
C THR A 83 32.38 -9.21 -14.79
N LEU A 84 32.54 -9.87 -13.64
CA LEU A 84 31.71 -9.63 -12.46
C LEU A 84 31.80 -8.19 -11.97
N ILE A 85 33.01 -7.63 -11.87
CA ILE A 85 33.22 -6.25 -11.45
C ILE A 85 32.47 -5.29 -12.38
N ILE A 86 32.57 -5.49 -13.70
CA ILE A 86 31.87 -4.65 -14.68
C ILE A 86 30.35 -4.79 -14.54
N VAL A 87 29.83 -6.01 -14.51
CA VAL A 87 28.38 -6.26 -14.42
C VAL A 87 27.80 -5.71 -13.12
N ILE A 88 28.47 -5.93 -11.99
CA ILE A 88 28.04 -5.42 -10.69
C ILE A 88 28.13 -3.90 -10.66
N ALA A 89 29.17 -3.29 -11.23
CA ALA A 89 29.29 -1.83 -11.28
C ALA A 89 28.15 -1.19 -12.08
N ILE A 90 27.84 -1.73 -13.26
CA ILE A 90 26.73 -1.25 -14.10
C ILE A 90 25.39 -1.46 -13.38
N ALA A 91 25.19 -2.63 -12.77
CA ALA A 91 23.92 -2.92 -12.10
C ALA A 91 23.75 -2.12 -10.80
N ALA A 92 24.84 -1.80 -10.09
CA ALA A 92 24.82 -0.99 -8.88
C ALA A 92 24.41 0.47 -9.13
N GLU A 93 24.57 0.99 -10.36
CA GLU A 93 24.10 2.32 -10.75
C GLU A 93 22.57 2.43 -10.72
N SER A 94 21.87 1.33 -11.05
CA SER A 94 20.40 1.30 -11.15
C SER A 94 19.72 0.52 -10.02
N THR A 95 20.46 -0.35 -9.33
CA THR A 95 19.97 -1.27 -8.30
C THR A 95 20.88 -1.17 -7.08
N PRO A 96 20.59 -0.25 -6.14
CA PRO A 96 21.36 -0.13 -4.91
C PRO A 96 21.41 -1.45 -4.15
N LYS A 97 22.53 -1.69 -3.45
CA LYS A 97 22.74 -2.88 -2.60
C LYS A 97 22.67 -4.23 -3.33
N LEU A 98 22.73 -4.27 -4.67
CA LEU A 98 22.88 -5.50 -5.44
C LEU A 98 24.12 -6.30 -5.01
N MET A 99 25.19 -5.61 -4.60
CA MET A 99 26.37 -6.21 -4.00
C MET A 99 26.04 -7.05 -2.75
N ASP A 100 25.14 -6.59 -1.88
CA ASP A 100 24.78 -7.31 -0.65
C ASP A 100 24.04 -8.63 -0.94
N LEU A 101 23.28 -8.66 -2.05
CA LEU A 101 22.62 -9.88 -2.53
C LEU A 101 23.62 -10.86 -3.16
N PHE A 102 24.62 -10.35 -3.88
CA PHE A 102 25.67 -11.15 -4.49
C PHE A 102 26.60 -11.80 -3.45
N VAL A 103 27.09 -11.01 -2.48
CA VAL A 103 28.01 -11.50 -1.43
C VAL A 103 27.37 -12.55 -0.53
N LYS A 104 26.04 -12.68 -0.53
CA LYS A 104 25.29 -13.67 0.24
C LYS A 104 24.89 -14.92 -0.58
N ASP A 105 25.16 -14.95 -1.88
CA ASP A 105 24.79 -16.07 -2.75
C ASP A 105 25.77 -17.24 -2.66
N TRP A 106 25.26 -18.41 -2.30
CA TRP A 106 26.09 -19.61 -2.06
C TRP A 106 26.79 -20.09 -3.32
N LEU A 107 26.11 -20.11 -4.47
CA LEU A 107 26.69 -20.57 -5.73
C LEU A 107 27.88 -19.69 -6.11
N SER A 108 27.70 -18.37 -6.03
CA SER A 108 28.74 -17.38 -6.32
C SER A 108 29.93 -17.50 -5.38
N LEU A 109 29.69 -17.58 -4.06
CA LEU A 109 30.75 -17.72 -3.07
C LEU A 109 31.56 -19.01 -3.26
N ILE A 110 30.87 -20.15 -3.45
CA ILE A 110 31.54 -21.44 -3.64
C ILE A 110 32.36 -21.43 -4.93
N PHE A 111 31.80 -20.91 -6.03
CA PHE A 111 32.49 -20.91 -7.32
C PHE A 111 33.73 -20.00 -7.30
N ILE A 112 33.62 -18.78 -6.76
CA ILE A 112 34.76 -17.86 -6.67
C ILE A 112 35.86 -18.43 -5.76
N TRP A 113 35.49 -18.94 -4.58
CA TRP A 113 36.46 -19.57 -3.70
C TRP A 113 37.10 -20.79 -4.35
N PHE A 114 36.33 -21.58 -5.11
CA PHE A 114 36.88 -22.72 -5.84
C PHE A 114 37.92 -22.28 -6.88
N LEU A 115 37.64 -21.25 -7.68
CA LEU A 115 38.62 -20.72 -8.64
C LEU A 115 39.92 -20.24 -7.95
N ILE A 116 39.78 -19.52 -6.83
CA ILE A 116 40.94 -19.02 -6.06
C ILE A 116 41.75 -20.18 -5.48
N ILE A 117 41.10 -21.11 -4.80
CA ILE A 117 41.78 -22.24 -4.13
C ILE A 117 42.36 -23.22 -5.16
N ALA A 118 41.68 -23.47 -6.28
CA ALA A 118 42.21 -24.33 -7.35
C ALA A 118 43.40 -23.69 -8.07
N SER A 119 43.43 -22.35 -8.19
CA SER A 119 44.58 -21.59 -8.69
C SER A 119 45.77 -21.65 -7.72
N ILE A 120 45.53 -21.43 -6.42
CA ILE A 120 46.56 -21.59 -5.37
C ILE A 120 47.09 -23.03 -5.36
N HIS A 121 46.20 -24.01 -5.47
CA HIS A 121 46.56 -25.41 -5.58
C HIS A 121 47.53 -25.60 -6.76
N ALA A 122 47.20 -25.11 -7.97
CA ALA A 122 48.07 -25.18 -9.15
C ALA A 122 49.48 -24.60 -8.91
N ILE A 123 49.59 -23.47 -8.22
CA ILE A 123 50.88 -22.86 -7.86
C ILE A 123 51.67 -23.78 -6.91
N ILE A 124 51.03 -24.33 -5.88
CA ILE A 124 51.68 -25.20 -4.90
C ILE A 124 52.19 -26.49 -5.56
N ILE A 125 51.34 -27.18 -6.34
CA ILE A 125 51.77 -28.40 -7.04
C ILE A 125 52.89 -28.10 -8.02
N MET A 126 52.88 -26.98 -8.76
CA MET A 126 53.95 -26.65 -9.69
C MET A 126 55.35 -26.68 -9.04
N TYR A 127 55.49 -26.21 -7.79
CA TYR A 127 56.78 -26.19 -7.09
C TYR A 127 57.09 -27.49 -6.33
N TYR A 128 56.07 -28.23 -5.88
CA TYR A 128 56.25 -29.32 -4.91
C TYR A 128 55.79 -30.70 -5.41
N PHE A 129 55.30 -30.85 -6.64
CA PHE A 129 54.74 -32.15 -7.09
C PHE A 129 55.78 -33.27 -7.14
N GLU A 130 57.03 -32.98 -7.57
CA GLU A 130 58.11 -33.98 -7.64
C GLU A 130 58.55 -34.41 -6.23
N SER A 131 58.75 -33.44 -5.33
CA SER A 131 59.19 -33.73 -3.96
C SER A 131 58.13 -34.43 -3.11
N LEU A 132 56.85 -34.33 -3.49
CA LEU A 132 55.72 -34.94 -2.79
C LEU A 132 55.18 -36.21 -3.47
N GLU A 133 55.74 -36.62 -4.62
CA GLU A 133 55.23 -37.72 -5.45
C GLU A 133 53.73 -37.56 -5.82
N ARG A 134 53.32 -36.33 -6.14
CA ARG A 134 51.90 -35.94 -6.34
C ARG A 134 51.52 -35.68 -7.80
N ILE A 135 51.95 -36.54 -8.72
CA ILE A 135 51.57 -36.45 -10.16
C ILE A 135 50.04 -36.53 -10.34
N SER A 136 49.36 -37.27 -9.48
CA SER A 136 47.90 -37.34 -9.46
C SER A 136 47.23 -35.96 -9.29
N SER A 137 47.80 -35.11 -8.42
CA SER A 137 47.27 -33.78 -8.10
C SER A 137 47.41 -32.82 -9.28
N VAL A 138 48.49 -32.99 -10.03
CA VAL A 138 48.74 -32.28 -11.29
C VAL A 138 47.68 -32.65 -12.33
N ILE A 139 47.44 -33.95 -12.54
CA ILE A 139 46.42 -34.42 -13.48
C ILE A 139 45.02 -33.93 -13.07
N LEU A 140 44.69 -34.03 -11.78
CA LEU A 140 43.43 -33.53 -11.25
C LEU A 140 43.25 -32.04 -11.52
N ASN A 141 44.27 -31.21 -11.25
CA ASN A 141 44.13 -29.78 -11.43
C ASN A 141 44.04 -29.40 -12.92
N THR A 142 44.99 -29.88 -13.73
CA THR A 142 45.15 -29.47 -15.13
C THR A 142 44.09 -30.07 -16.05
N TYR A 143 43.68 -31.31 -15.83
CA TYR A 143 42.74 -32.01 -16.72
C TYR A 143 41.32 -32.13 -16.17
N VAL A 144 41.10 -31.86 -14.87
CA VAL A 144 39.76 -31.89 -14.28
C VAL A 144 39.32 -30.50 -13.83
N TYR A 145 40.01 -29.88 -12.87
CA TYR A 145 39.56 -28.60 -12.32
C TYR A 145 39.59 -27.46 -13.34
N LEU A 146 40.69 -27.34 -14.10
CA LEU A 146 40.85 -26.25 -15.04
C LEU A 146 39.83 -26.31 -16.21
N PRO A 147 39.63 -27.45 -16.91
CA PRO A 147 38.63 -27.55 -17.97
C PRO A 147 37.21 -27.35 -17.45
N LEU A 148 36.86 -27.92 -16.28
CA LEU A 148 35.55 -27.69 -15.66
C LEU A 148 35.34 -26.22 -15.35
N SER A 149 36.35 -25.53 -14.82
CA SER A 149 36.28 -24.10 -14.50
C SER A 149 36.07 -23.25 -15.75
N ILE A 150 36.76 -23.56 -16.85
CA ILE A 150 36.57 -22.90 -18.14
C ILE A 150 35.14 -23.14 -18.64
N VAL A 151 34.66 -24.38 -18.65
CA VAL A 151 33.30 -24.73 -19.11
C VAL A 151 32.23 -24.03 -18.27
N TYR A 152 32.41 -23.96 -16.95
CA TYR A 152 31.44 -23.33 -16.04
C TYR A 152 31.58 -21.80 -15.94
N SER A 153 32.68 -21.21 -16.40
CA SER A 153 32.89 -19.76 -16.35
C SER A 153 31.78 -18.99 -17.10
N LEU A 154 31.43 -19.44 -18.31
CA LEU A 154 30.42 -18.78 -19.14
C LEU A 154 28.99 -18.95 -18.57
N PRO A 155 28.51 -20.16 -18.22
CA PRO A 155 27.24 -20.32 -17.50
C PRO A 155 27.15 -19.50 -16.23
N TYR A 156 28.24 -19.40 -15.46
CA TYR A 156 28.28 -18.58 -14.25
C TYR A 156 28.17 -17.09 -14.54
N ILE A 157 28.88 -16.58 -15.55
CA ILE A 157 28.76 -15.18 -16.01
C ILE A 157 27.30 -14.88 -16.43
N PHE A 158 26.69 -15.77 -17.21
CA PHE A 158 25.27 -15.61 -17.59
C PHE A 158 24.32 -15.67 -16.40
N TYR A 159 24.58 -16.56 -15.44
CA TYR A 159 23.83 -16.61 -14.19
C TYR A 159 23.85 -15.25 -13.47
N ILE A 160 25.02 -14.61 -13.37
CA ILE A 160 25.13 -13.29 -12.72
C ILE A 160 24.47 -12.19 -13.52
N LEU A 161 24.61 -12.18 -14.85
CA LEU A 161 23.93 -11.23 -15.72
C LEU A 161 22.40 -11.32 -15.61
N LEU A 162 21.86 -12.54 -15.46
CA LEU A 162 20.45 -12.74 -15.21
C LEU A 162 20.08 -12.34 -13.79
N TYR A 163 20.91 -12.66 -12.81
CA TYR A 163 20.70 -12.31 -11.41
C TYR A 163 20.66 -10.81 -11.19
N SER A 164 21.45 -10.04 -11.95
CA SER A 164 21.52 -8.58 -11.86
C SER A 164 20.35 -7.86 -12.54
N LYS A 165 19.45 -8.57 -13.23
CA LYS A 165 18.24 -7.96 -13.78
C LYS A 165 17.30 -7.56 -12.64
N THR A 166 16.77 -6.35 -12.72
CA THR A 166 15.88 -5.74 -11.72
C THR A 166 14.72 -6.67 -11.31
N ASP A 167 14.01 -7.29 -12.25
CA ASP A 167 12.92 -8.22 -11.94
C ASP A 167 13.36 -9.43 -11.11
N ASN A 168 14.55 -9.96 -11.39
CA ASN A 168 15.09 -11.11 -10.67
C ASN A 168 15.57 -10.71 -9.27
N VAL A 169 16.13 -9.50 -9.13
CA VAL A 169 16.46 -8.92 -7.84
C VAL A 169 15.21 -8.77 -6.97
N ILE A 170 14.13 -8.18 -7.51
CA ILE A 170 12.86 -8.00 -6.80
C ILE A 170 12.29 -9.36 -6.37
N LYS A 171 12.22 -10.34 -7.29
CA LYS A 171 11.74 -11.70 -6.99
C LYS A 171 12.59 -12.39 -5.92
N LYS A 172 13.92 -12.23 -5.98
CA LYS A 172 14.83 -12.82 -5.00
C LYS A 172 14.62 -12.21 -3.63
N LEU A 173 14.58 -10.88 -3.54
CA LEU A 173 14.36 -10.16 -2.29
C LEU A 173 13.03 -10.55 -1.63
N TYR A 174 11.97 -10.60 -2.43
CA TYR A 174 10.66 -11.11 -2.00
C TYR A 174 10.75 -12.54 -1.46
N SER A 175 11.38 -13.46 -2.20
CA SER A 175 11.51 -14.86 -1.78
C SER A 175 12.31 -15.01 -0.48
N LEU A 176 13.35 -14.20 -0.28
CA LEU A 176 14.14 -14.19 0.94
C LEU A 176 13.29 -13.74 2.13
N ASN A 177 12.57 -12.63 1.98
CA ASN A 177 11.71 -12.10 3.04
C ASN A 177 10.62 -13.11 3.44
N VAL A 178 9.91 -13.67 2.45
CA VAL A 178 8.88 -14.68 2.70
C VAL A 178 9.44 -15.90 3.41
N ASN A 179 10.64 -16.34 3.03
CA ASN A 179 11.31 -17.46 3.69
C ASN A 179 11.66 -17.13 5.14
N ASP A 180 12.16 -15.92 5.41
CA ASP A 180 12.50 -15.47 6.77
C ASP A 180 11.24 -15.34 7.65
N ILE A 181 10.15 -14.78 7.12
CA ILE A 181 8.83 -14.74 7.78
C ILE A 181 8.37 -16.15 8.15
N LYS A 182 8.40 -17.09 7.20
CA LYS A 182 7.99 -18.48 7.46
C LYS A 182 8.91 -19.19 8.45
N ARG A 183 10.19 -18.80 8.51
CA ARG A 183 11.19 -19.38 9.43
C ARG A 183 10.90 -19.04 10.88
N LEU A 184 10.32 -17.87 11.16
CA LEU A 184 9.91 -17.46 12.52
C LEU A 184 8.90 -18.43 13.16
N GLY A 185 8.07 -19.08 12.35
CA GLY A 185 7.13 -20.10 12.82
C GLY A 185 7.77 -21.47 13.13
N LYS A 186 9.02 -21.71 12.73
CA LYS A 186 9.68 -23.00 12.95
C LYS A 186 10.01 -23.20 14.43
N ARG A 187 9.80 -24.42 14.93
CA ARG A 187 10.05 -24.78 16.34
C ARG A 187 11.48 -24.45 16.80
N SER A 188 12.49 -24.69 15.96
CA SER A 188 13.89 -24.39 16.30
C SER A 188 14.13 -22.92 16.61
N VAL A 189 13.62 -22.04 15.74
CA VAL A 189 13.72 -20.58 15.89
C VAL A 189 12.93 -20.13 17.11
N ARG A 190 11.70 -20.61 17.28
CA ARG A 190 10.86 -20.25 18.43
C ARG A 190 11.53 -20.53 19.78
N ILE A 191 12.24 -21.64 19.94
CA ILE A 191 12.97 -21.96 21.18
C ILE A 191 14.18 -21.02 21.35
N SER A 192 14.86 -20.66 20.26
CA SER A 192 16.02 -19.76 20.29
C SER A 192 15.68 -18.30 20.63
N MET A 193 14.41 -17.88 20.54
CA MET A 193 13.93 -16.52 20.87
C MET A 193 13.91 -16.20 22.38
N GLN A 194 14.60 -17.00 23.20
CA GLN A 194 14.99 -16.61 24.56
C GLN A 194 16.24 -15.72 24.57
N ASP A 195 17.03 -15.76 23.50
CA ASP A 195 18.24 -14.95 23.32
C ASP A 195 17.91 -13.68 22.54
N THR A 196 18.14 -12.51 23.15
CA THR A 196 17.91 -11.20 22.54
C THR A 196 18.66 -11.03 21.22
N ASN A 197 19.86 -11.61 21.08
CA ASN A 197 20.62 -11.50 19.83
C ASN A 197 19.90 -12.21 18.66
N VAL A 198 19.17 -13.29 18.94
CA VAL A 198 18.39 -14.01 17.93
C VAL A 198 17.18 -13.18 17.53
N ILE A 199 16.49 -12.57 18.50
CA ILE A 199 15.36 -11.66 18.25
C ILE A 199 15.82 -10.50 17.36
N GLU A 200 16.87 -9.81 17.77
CA GLU A 200 17.45 -8.66 17.05
C GLU A 200 17.86 -9.05 15.63
N HIS A 201 18.48 -10.22 15.44
CA HIS A 201 18.86 -10.70 14.12
C HIS A 201 17.66 -10.83 13.17
N TYR A 202 16.58 -11.47 13.61
CA TYR A 202 15.40 -11.66 12.75
C TYR A 202 14.62 -10.36 12.54
N GLN A 203 14.52 -9.51 13.56
CA GLN A 203 13.92 -8.18 13.41
C GLN A 203 14.68 -7.34 12.39
N TYR A 204 16.02 -7.38 12.44
CA TYR A 204 16.88 -6.72 11.46
C TYR A 204 16.65 -7.27 10.05
N LEU A 205 16.63 -8.59 9.86
CA LEU A 205 16.44 -9.21 8.54
C LEU A 205 15.13 -8.76 7.86
N LEU A 206 14.03 -8.79 8.61
CA LEU A 206 12.73 -8.38 8.08
C LEU A 206 12.72 -6.89 7.73
N MET A 207 13.18 -6.01 8.64
CA MET A 207 13.17 -4.57 8.39
C MET A 207 14.14 -4.14 7.29
N ALA A 208 15.33 -4.72 7.23
CA ALA A 208 16.33 -4.42 6.21
C ALA A 208 15.86 -4.80 4.81
N THR A 209 14.97 -5.80 4.69
CA THR A 209 14.36 -6.16 3.40
C THR A 209 13.36 -5.10 2.95
N ILE A 210 12.54 -4.57 3.86
CA ILE A 210 11.66 -3.43 3.53
C ILE A 210 12.46 -2.18 3.16
N ASP A 211 13.57 -1.91 3.86
CA ASP A 211 14.47 -0.80 3.51
C ASP A 211 15.06 -0.99 2.10
N GLN A 212 15.44 -2.21 1.72
CA GLN A 212 15.90 -2.50 0.37
C GLN A 212 14.80 -2.30 -0.69
N PHE A 213 13.54 -2.65 -0.40
CA PHE A 213 12.44 -2.34 -1.31
C PHE A 213 12.23 -0.83 -1.47
N ASP A 214 12.36 -0.03 -0.40
CA ASP A 214 12.26 1.44 -0.49
C ASP A 214 13.38 2.01 -1.35
N ASP A 215 14.62 1.58 -1.12
CA ASP A 215 15.77 1.98 -1.93
C ASP A 215 15.52 1.64 -3.41
N LEU A 216 15.14 0.39 -3.73
CA LEU A 216 14.85 0.00 -5.11
C LEU A 216 13.75 0.87 -5.74
N LEU A 217 12.69 1.16 -4.99
CA LEU A 217 11.57 1.98 -5.47
C LEU A 217 11.98 3.44 -5.75
N GLU A 218 13.00 3.94 -5.06
CA GLU A 218 13.55 5.29 -5.25
C GLU A 218 14.44 5.40 -6.49
N TYR A 219 15.32 4.41 -6.73
CA TYR A 219 16.33 4.51 -7.78
C TYR A 219 15.93 3.90 -9.13
N ILE A 220 14.99 2.96 -9.16
CA ILE A 220 14.53 2.37 -10.42
C ILE A 220 13.60 3.36 -11.13
N SER A 221 13.84 3.60 -12.43
CA SER A 221 13.02 4.48 -13.26
C SER A 221 11.86 3.77 -13.98
N PHE A 222 11.96 2.46 -14.21
CA PHE A 222 10.94 1.70 -14.93
C PHE A 222 9.69 1.46 -14.09
N LYS A 223 8.53 1.89 -14.60
CA LYS A 223 7.26 1.81 -13.88
C LYS A 223 6.86 0.37 -13.58
N GLU A 224 7.09 -0.56 -14.49
CA GLU A 224 6.76 -1.98 -14.34
C GLU A 224 7.46 -2.60 -13.12
N ALA A 225 8.74 -2.28 -12.94
CA ALA A 225 9.52 -2.74 -11.80
C ALA A 225 9.06 -2.08 -10.49
N GLN A 226 8.71 -0.79 -10.54
CA GLN A 226 8.14 -0.08 -9.38
C GLN A 226 6.78 -0.68 -8.95
N THR A 227 5.90 -1.00 -9.92
CA THR A 227 4.64 -1.71 -9.70
C THR A 227 4.88 -3.04 -9.00
N GLU A 228 5.83 -3.83 -9.50
CA GLU A 228 6.17 -5.12 -8.90
C GLU A 228 6.68 -4.96 -7.47
N ILE A 229 7.53 -3.97 -7.18
CA ILE A 229 8.01 -3.69 -5.81
C ILE A 229 6.85 -3.38 -4.87
N ILE A 230 5.96 -2.46 -5.24
CA ILE A 230 4.80 -2.06 -4.43
C ILE A 230 3.95 -3.29 -4.10
N ARG A 231 3.64 -4.11 -5.12
CA ARG A 231 2.88 -5.35 -4.95
C ARG A 231 3.59 -6.35 -4.05
N ARG A 232 4.90 -6.55 -4.22
CA ARG A 232 5.69 -7.47 -3.37
C ARG A 232 5.72 -7.02 -1.92
N VAL A 233 5.78 -5.72 -1.65
CA VAL A 233 5.70 -5.21 -0.27
C VAL A 233 4.33 -5.55 0.33
N GLY A 234 3.23 -5.23 -0.37
CA GLY A 234 1.87 -5.61 0.05
C GLY A 234 1.73 -7.11 0.34
N ASP A 235 2.17 -7.96 -0.60
CA ASP A 235 2.17 -9.43 -0.45
C ASP A 235 2.95 -9.89 0.80
N THR A 236 4.13 -9.31 1.08
CA THR A 236 4.92 -9.71 2.26
C THR A 236 4.23 -9.36 3.57
N VAL A 237 3.51 -8.24 3.63
CA VAL A 237 2.71 -7.86 4.79
C VAL A 237 1.57 -8.85 4.99
N CYS A 238 0.86 -9.21 3.92
CA CYS A 238 -0.19 -10.21 3.96
C CYS A 238 0.33 -11.57 4.47
N ILE A 239 1.45 -12.05 3.95
CA ILE A 239 2.07 -13.30 4.40
C ILE A 239 2.51 -13.20 5.86
N TYR A 240 3.08 -12.07 6.28
CA TYR A 240 3.45 -11.85 7.69
C TYR A 240 2.23 -11.98 8.61
N MET A 241 1.11 -11.37 8.24
CA MET A 241 -0.13 -11.44 9.01
C MET A 241 -0.66 -12.86 9.17
N GLU A 242 -0.66 -13.66 8.10
CA GLU A 242 -1.10 -15.06 8.13
C GLU A 242 -0.25 -15.93 9.07
N TYR A 243 1.07 -15.69 9.11
CA TYR A 243 1.99 -16.47 9.93
C TYR A 243 2.18 -15.92 11.35
N LYS A 244 1.71 -14.70 11.64
CA LYS A 244 1.95 -13.96 12.90
C LYS A 244 1.65 -14.78 14.16
N LYS A 245 0.55 -15.52 14.17
CA LYS A 245 0.12 -16.38 15.30
C LYS A 245 1.12 -17.51 15.62
N SER A 246 2.00 -17.87 14.69
CA SER A 246 3.00 -18.92 14.88
C SER A 246 4.30 -18.42 15.55
N PHE A 247 4.49 -17.11 15.67
CA PHE A 247 5.74 -16.52 16.15
C PHE A 247 5.89 -16.65 17.67
N ASN A 248 7.12 -16.50 18.16
CA ASN A 248 7.35 -16.39 19.60
C ASN A 248 6.97 -14.98 20.08
N PRO A 249 6.18 -14.80 21.17
CA PRO A 249 5.82 -13.48 21.69
C PRO A 249 7.00 -12.54 21.96
N ASN A 250 8.15 -13.07 22.38
CA ASN A 250 9.36 -12.26 22.61
C ASN A 250 9.85 -11.54 21.35
N PHE A 251 9.50 -12.06 20.16
CA PHE A 251 9.86 -11.44 18.89
C PHE A 251 9.26 -10.05 18.71
N PHE A 252 8.17 -9.72 19.39
CA PHE A 252 7.50 -8.42 19.27
C PHE A 252 8.06 -7.36 20.23
N THR A 253 9.04 -7.71 21.06
CA THR A 253 9.71 -6.75 21.94
C THR A 253 10.48 -5.69 21.13
N ALA A 254 10.37 -4.43 21.51
CA ALA A 254 11.07 -3.32 20.88
C ALA A 254 12.54 -3.29 21.35
N THR A 255 13.32 -4.22 20.82
CA THR A 255 14.78 -4.31 21.04
C THR A 255 15.52 -3.07 20.51
N GLN A 256 16.83 -3.00 20.72
CA GLN A 256 17.63 -1.91 20.16
C GLN A 256 17.58 -1.88 18.63
N THR A 257 17.39 -3.03 17.98
CA THR A 257 17.24 -3.08 16.52
C THR A 257 15.99 -2.32 16.05
N VAL A 258 14.87 -2.44 16.76
CA VAL A 258 13.64 -1.68 16.45
C VAL A 258 13.82 -0.21 16.84
N ARG A 259 14.29 0.07 18.06
CA ARG A 259 14.43 1.42 18.62
C ARG A 259 15.40 2.30 17.83
N LEU A 260 16.48 1.73 17.27
CA LEU A 260 17.45 2.46 16.47
C LEU A 260 17.06 2.58 14.99
N ASN A 261 16.04 1.86 14.53
CA ASN A 261 15.59 1.95 13.15
C ASN A 261 15.02 3.35 12.86
N PRO A 262 15.37 4.01 11.74
CA PRO A 262 14.91 5.36 11.41
C PRO A 262 13.37 5.54 11.43
N THR A 263 12.62 4.48 11.16
CA THR A 263 11.15 4.48 11.20
C THR A 263 10.61 4.72 12.60
N PHE A 264 11.28 4.21 13.64
CA PHE A 264 10.80 4.22 15.03
C PHE A 264 11.63 5.10 15.96
N ARG A 265 12.83 5.54 15.54
CA ARG A 265 13.79 6.26 16.40
C ARG A 265 13.22 7.49 17.12
N THR A 266 12.17 8.11 16.57
CA THR A 266 11.50 9.28 17.16
C THR A 266 10.36 8.93 18.12
N TYR A 267 10.11 7.64 18.37
CA TYR A 267 9.05 7.20 19.26
C TYR A 267 9.44 7.47 20.72
N VAL A 268 8.44 7.83 21.53
CA VAL A 268 8.58 7.91 22.99
C VAL A 268 8.25 6.57 23.64
N GLU A 269 8.64 6.36 24.90
CA GLU A 269 8.47 5.06 25.59
C GLU A 269 7.05 4.49 25.54
N ASN A 270 6.02 5.33 25.65
CA ASN A 270 4.63 4.86 25.54
C ASN A 270 4.31 4.31 24.14
N GLN A 271 4.84 4.91 23.08
CA GLN A 271 4.63 4.42 21.71
C GLN A 271 5.36 3.11 21.43
N TYR A 272 6.51 2.88 22.07
CA TYR A 272 7.17 1.57 22.02
C TYR A 272 6.32 0.50 22.71
N LYS A 273 5.75 0.80 23.88
CA LYS A 273 4.85 -0.13 24.58
C LYS A 273 3.61 -0.46 23.75
N GLU A 274 2.97 0.55 23.16
CA GLU A 274 1.83 0.34 22.25
C GLU A 274 2.22 -0.54 21.06
N LEU A 275 3.42 -0.35 20.49
CA LEU A 275 3.93 -1.15 19.38
C LEU A 275 4.14 -2.63 19.76
N GLU A 276 4.67 -2.88 20.96
CA GLU A 276 4.87 -4.21 21.52
C GLU A 276 3.53 -4.91 21.82
N GLU A 277 2.60 -4.20 22.46
CA GLU A 277 1.26 -4.69 22.82
C GLU A 277 0.44 -5.03 21.56
N ARG A 278 0.49 -4.17 20.54
CA ARG A 278 -0.20 -4.39 19.26
C ARG A 278 0.51 -5.41 18.37
N GLN A 279 1.80 -5.65 18.62
CA GLN A 279 2.65 -6.54 17.83
C GLN A 279 2.77 -6.11 16.35
N THR A 280 2.65 -4.82 16.02
CA THR A 280 2.49 -4.33 14.63
C THR A 280 3.74 -3.70 14.00
N PHE A 281 4.94 -3.88 14.58
CA PHE A 281 6.14 -3.16 14.10
C PHE A 281 6.45 -3.41 12.62
N TYR A 282 6.28 -4.62 12.11
CA TYR A 282 6.60 -4.94 10.72
C TYR A 282 5.59 -4.30 9.75
N GLU A 283 4.31 -4.34 10.11
CA GLU A 283 3.23 -3.70 9.34
C GLU A 283 3.40 -2.18 9.34
N VAL A 284 3.66 -1.56 10.49
CA VAL A 284 3.89 -0.11 10.60
C VAL A 284 5.12 0.33 9.79
N LYS A 285 6.21 -0.46 9.81
CA LYS A 285 7.40 -0.21 8.98
C LYS A 285 7.04 -0.18 7.50
N SER A 286 6.30 -1.20 7.04
CA SER A 286 5.88 -1.34 5.65
C SER A 286 4.92 -0.22 5.22
N PHE A 287 3.95 0.14 6.07
CA PHE A 287 3.04 1.26 5.82
C PHE A 287 3.75 2.61 5.79
N ARG A 288 4.82 2.79 6.57
CA ARG A 288 5.61 4.03 6.51
C ARG A 288 6.40 4.14 5.21
N MET A 289 6.99 3.05 4.75
CA MET A 289 7.65 2.96 3.45
C MET A 289 6.65 3.25 2.30
N MET A 290 5.53 2.52 2.25
CA MET A 290 4.46 2.75 1.28
C MET A 290 3.90 4.17 1.36
N GLY A 291 3.72 4.72 2.57
CA GLY A 291 3.18 6.07 2.71
C GLY A 291 4.13 7.18 2.27
N ASN A 292 5.43 7.01 2.49
CA ASN A 292 6.43 7.93 1.92
C ASN A 292 6.46 7.81 0.39
N ALA A 293 6.43 6.60 -0.13
CA ALA A 293 6.38 6.35 -1.57
C ALA A 293 5.13 6.99 -2.19
N TYR A 294 3.95 6.84 -1.58
CA TYR A 294 2.70 7.46 -2.02
C TYR A 294 2.86 8.98 -2.20
N ILE A 295 3.42 9.66 -1.21
CA ILE A 295 3.63 11.12 -1.27
C ILE A 295 4.60 11.48 -2.42
N ARG A 296 5.72 10.75 -2.56
CA ARG A 296 6.70 10.99 -3.65
C ARG A 296 6.08 10.76 -5.03
N LYS A 297 5.40 9.64 -5.22
CA LYS A 297 4.73 9.28 -6.50
C LYS A 297 3.68 10.31 -6.89
N MET A 298 2.88 10.71 -5.91
CA MET A 298 1.90 11.77 -6.06
C MET A 298 2.57 13.10 -6.46
N ASP A 299 3.60 13.56 -5.73
CA ASP A 299 4.31 14.82 -6.03
C ASP A 299 5.00 14.83 -7.40
N ASN A 300 5.46 13.66 -7.89
CA ASN A 300 6.06 13.49 -9.22
C ASN A 300 5.03 13.33 -10.36
N GLY A 301 3.73 13.31 -10.06
CA GLY A 301 2.67 13.10 -11.05
C GLY A 301 2.50 11.64 -11.52
N GLU A 302 3.08 10.68 -10.80
CA GLU A 302 2.97 9.23 -11.06
C GLU A 302 1.72 8.67 -10.36
N TYR A 303 0.54 9.16 -10.75
CA TYR A 303 -0.73 8.91 -10.08
C TYR A 303 -1.17 7.44 -10.09
N GLU A 304 -0.82 6.70 -11.14
CA GLU A 304 -1.09 5.27 -11.26
C GLU A 304 -0.34 4.45 -10.19
N LEU A 305 0.90 4.84 -9.87
CA LEU A 305 1.70 4.19 -8.82
C LEU A 305 1.21 4.60 -7.43
N ALA A 306 0.80 5.86 -7.26
CA ALA A 306 0.16 6.32 -6.03
C ALA A 306 -1.14 5.55 -5.76
N SER A 307 -1.98 5.39 -6.80
CA SER A 307 -3.22 4.60 -6.75
C SER A 307 -2.96 3.14 -6.38
N LEU A 308 -1.95 2.52 -7.00
CA LEU A 308 -1.54 1.15 -6.70
C LEU A 308 -1.13 0.97 -5.22
N ILE A 309 -0.38 1.92 -4.65
CA ILE A 309 0.01 1.86 -3.24
C ILE A 309 -1.23 1.83 -2.34
N VAL A 310 -2.20 2.69 -2.62
CA VAL A 310 -3.45 2.72 -1.85
C VAL A 310 -4.20 1.39 -1.99
N SER A 311 -4.25 0.85 -3.22
CA SER A 311 -4.86 -0.47 -3.49
C SER A 311 -4.21 -1.60 -2.68
N GLU A 312 -2.87 -1.64 -2.58
CA GLU A 312 -2.20 -2.64 -1.75
C GLU A 312 -2.50 -2.46 -0.25
N VAL A 313 -2.65 -1.23 0.23
CA VAL A 313 -3.07 -0.98 1.62
C VAL A 313 -4.52 -1.45 1.84
N VAL A 314 -5.42 -1.31 0.85
CA VAL A 314 -6.78 -1.90 0.91
C VAL A 314 -6.69 -3.43 1.02
N ASN A 315 -5.89 -4.08 0.18
CA ASN A 315 -5.73 -5.55 0.20
C ASN A 315 -5.29 -6.05 1.58
N VAL A 316 -4.32 -5.36 2.20
CA VAL A 316 -3.89 -5.63 3.57
C VAL A 316 -5.04 -5.42 4.57
N GLY A 317 -5.83 -4.36 4.42
CA GLY A 317 -7.01 -4.08 5.27
C GLY A 317 -8.10 -5.14 5.19
N LEU A 318 -8.45 -5.59 3.98
CA LEU A 318 -9.42 -6.65 3.77
C LEU A 318 -8.95 -7.98 4.38
N LEU A 319 -7.66 -8.29 4.27
CA LEU A 319 -7.09 -9.47 4.94
C LEU A 319 -7.09 -9.31 6.47
N ALA A 320 -6.82 -8.12 6.99
CA ALA A 320 -6.86 -7.86 8.44
C ALA A 320 -8.26 -8.07 9.02
N LEU A 321 -9.31 -7.68 8.28
CA LEU A 321 -10.71 -7.99 8.63
C LEU A 321 -10.94 -9.50 8.64
N LYS A 322 -10.51 -10.20 7.59
CA LYS A 322 -10.64 -11.67 7.51
C LYS A 322 -9.94 -12.42 8.64
N LEU A 323 -8.81 -11.91 9.13
CA LEU A 323 -8.04 -12.51 10.21
C LEU A 323 -8.44 -12.02 11.61
N ASN A 324 -9.40 -11.09 11.71
CA ASN A 324 -9.82 -10.39 12.94
C ASN A 324 -8.64 -9.70 13.67
N HIS A 325 -7.82 -8.95 12.93
CA HIS A 325 -6.69 -8.19 13.47
C HIS A 325 -7.09 -6.73 13.75
N GLU A 326 -7.92 -6.50 14.77
CA GLU A 326 -8.51 -5.18 15.10
C GLU A 326 -7.46 -4.06 15.27
N ASN A 327 -6.35 -4.34 15.98
CA ASN A 327 -5.27 -3.38 16.19
C ASN A 327 -4.68 -2.86 14.86
N LEU A 328 -4.59 -3.73 13.87
CA LEU A 328 -4.03 -3.39 12.56
C LEU A 328 -5.02 -2.57 11.72
N ILE A 329 -6.33 -2.83 11.85
CA ILE A 329 -7.36 -2.04 11.17
C ILE A 329 -7.31 -0.57 11.61
N THR A 330 -7.08 -0.34 12.92
CA THR A 330 -6.89 1.01 13.44
C THR A 330 -5.71 1.71 12.78
N ASP A 331 -4.56 1.03 12.66
CA ASP A 331 -3.36 1.58 12.01
C ASP A 331 -3.61 1.87 10.50
N ILE A 332 -4.40 1.05 9.83
CA ILE A 332 -4.80 1.23 8.42
C ILE A 332 -5.70 2.46 8.25
N ASN A 333 -6.69 2.67 9.13
CA ASN A 333 -7.54 3.85 9.09
C ASN A 333 -6.75 5.14 9.29
N ILE A 334 -5.80 5.14 10.22
CA ILE A 334 -4.87 6.26 10.40
C ILE A 334 -4.07 6.53 9.12
N ARG A 335 -3.68 5.47 8.39
CA ARG A 335 -2.96 5.58 7.12
C ARG A 335 -3.83 6.21 6.03
N PHE A 336 -5.08 5.79 5.87
CA PHE A 336 -6.02 6.41 4.93
C PHE A 336 -6.26 7.89 5.22
N ASN A 337 -6.46 8.24 6.49
CA ASN A 337 -6.60 9.64 6.91
C ASN A 337 -5.34 10.46 6.59
N THR A 338 -4.16 9.85 6.74
CA THR A 338 -2.90 10.46 6.31
C THR A 338 -2.87 10.68 4.81
N PHE A 339 -3.25 9.68 4.01
CA PHE A 339 -3.33 9.80 2.55
C PHE A 339 -4.29 10.90 2.09
N MET A 340 -5.48 10.98 2.70
CA MET A 340 -6.48 12.02 2.41
C MET A 340 -5.89 13.40 2.66
N ARG A 341 -5.26 13.62 3.83
CA ARG A 341 -4.66 14.91 4.17
C ARG A 341 -3.58 15.35 3.17
N PHE A 342 -2.69 14.44 2.77
CA PHE A 342 -1.64 14.77 1.80
C PHE A 342 -2.18 14.98 0.39
N ALA A 343 -3.16 14.18 -0.03
CA ALA A 343 -3.81 14.33 -1.33
C ALA A 343 -4.58 15.64 -1.44
N ILE A 344 -5.31 16.07 -0.40
CA ILE A 344 -5.99 17.37 -0.36
C ILE A 344 -4.98 18.50 -0.49
N LYS A 345 -3.91 18.47 0.30
CA LYS A 345 -2.84 19.48 0.25
C LYS A 345 -2.24 19.58 -1.15
N GLN A 346 -1.97 18.45 -1.80
CA GLN A 346 -1.40 18.42 -3.13
C GLN A 346 -2.40 18.93 -4.18
N ALA A 347 -3.64 18.47 -4.14
CA ALA A 347 -4.68 18.89 -5.07
C ALA A 347 -4.93 20.40 -5.02
N ILE A 348 -4.92 21.00 -3.82
CA ILE A 348 -5.04 22.46 -3.66
C ILE A 348 -3.82 23.19 -4.22
N ARG A 349 -2.60 22.71 -3.91
CA ARG A 349 -1.36 23.38 -4.35
C ARG A 349 -1.17 23.34 -5.86
N ASN A 350 -1.56 22.23 -6.49
CA ASN A 350 -1.28 21.95 -7.89
C ASN A 350 -2.53 22.05 -8.80
N ASN A 351 -3.71 22.34 -8.23
CA ASN A 351 -5.02 22.27 -8.89
C ASN A 351 -5.24 20.95 -9.66
N GLU A 352 -4.88 19.84 -9.02
CA GLU A 352 -4.84 18.51 -9.65
C GLU A 352 -5.53 17.46 -8.76
N PRO A 353 -6.81 17.17 -9.00
CA PRO A 353 -7.63 16.36 -8.11
C PRO A 353 -7.63 14.85 -8.42
N ARG A 354 -6.97 14.39 -9.51
CA ARG A 354 -7.02 12.98 -9.95
C ARG A 354 -6.64 11.98 -8.86
N ASN A 355 -5.68 12.32 -8.02
CA ASN A 355 -5.27 11.43 -6.94
C ASN A 355 -6.34 11.29 -5.84
N LEU A 356 -7.09 12.36 -5.54
CA LEU A 356 -8.23 12.29 -4.61
C LEU A 356 -9.35 11.42 -5.17
N TYR A 357 -9.59 11.51 -6.48
CA TYR A 357 -10.54 10.65 -7.17
C TYR A 357 -10.16 9.17 -6.95
N ASN A 358 -8.93 8.76 -7.24
CA ASN A 358 -8.51 7.36 -7.05
C ASN A 358 -8.50 6.93 -5.57
N LEU A 359 -8.02 7.80 -4.67
CA LEU A 359 -7.99 7.52 -3.23
C LEU A 359 -9.39 7.30 -2.65
N ALA A 360 -10.37 8.13 -3.02
CA ALA A 360 -11.75 7.98 -2.57
C ALA A 360 -12.34 6.62 -2.95
N PHE A 361 -12.03 6.13 -4.16
CA PHE A 361 -12.46 4.82 -4.62
C PHE A 361 -11.87 3.70 -3.78
N HIS A 362 -10.55 3.66 -3.62
CA HIS A 362 -9.90 2.62 -2.83
C HIS A 362 -10.32 2.65 -1.36
N TYR A 363 -10.48 3.84 -0.77
CA TYR A 363 -10.99 3.94 0.60
C TYR A 363 -12.43 3.40 0.69
N SER A 364 -13.27 3.63 -0.32
CA SER A 364 -14.62 3.05 -0.36
C SER A 364 -14.61 1.52 -0.42
N LEU A 365 -13.62 0.90 -1.08
CA LEU A 365 -13.48 -0.57 -1.12
C LEU A 365 -13.19 -1.13 0.27
N LEU A 366 -12.38 -0.43 1.07
CA LEU A 366 -12.16 -0.81 2.48
C LEU A 366 -13.46 -0.69 3.30
N LEU A 367 -14.24 0.38 3.10
CA LEU A 367 -15.52 0.55 3.80
C LEU A 367 -16.55 -0.51 3.38
N GLN A 368 -16.57 -0.93 2.11
CA GLN A 368 -17.37 -2.07 1.66
C GLN A 368 -16.93 -3.37 2.38
N GLY A 369 -15.62 -3.54 2.61
CA GLY A 369 -15.10 -4.60 3.48
C GLY A 369 -15.67 -4.57 4.90
N TYR A 370 -15.82 -3.38 5.51
CA TYR A 370 -16.48 -3.25 6.81
C TYR A 370 -17.95 -3.69 6.77
N VAL A 371 -18.64 -3.44 5.65
CA VAL A 371 -20.00 -3.95 5.44
C VAL A 371 -20.03 -5.48 5.29
N ASP A 372 -19.05 -6.06 4.60
CA ASP A 372 -18.95 -7.51 4.46
C ASP A 372 -18.71 -8.23 5.79
N HIS A 373 -17.93 -7.59 6.67
CA HIS A 373 -17.55 -8.13 7.98
C HIS A 373 -18.44 -7.67 9.15
N LYS A 374 -19.49 -6.86 8.90
CA LYS A 374 -20.40 -6.30 9.91
C LYS A 374 -19.73 -5.40 10.96
N GLU A 375 -18.69 -4.68 10.54
CA GLU A 375 -17.94 -3.75 11.40
C GLU A 375 -18.62 -2.37 11.45
N THR A 376 -19.69 -2.26 12.25
CA THR A 376 -20.56 -1.07 12.27
C THR A 376 -19.85 0.20 12.76
N ASP A 377 -19.01 0.10 13.79
CA ASP A 377 -18.34 1.26 14.38
C ASP A 377 -17.24 1.81 13.47
N LEU A 378 -16.48 0.91 12.83
CA LEU A 378 -15.49 1.28 11.83
C LEU A 378 -16.14 1.92 10.61
N LEU A 379 -17.31 1.43 10.19
CA LEU A 379 -18.07 2.05 9.10
C LEU A 379 -18.55 3.47 9.45
N LYS A 380 -19.08 3.68 10.66
CA LYS A 380 -19.46 5.02 11.15
C LYS A 380 -18.27 5.98 11.14
N GLN A 381 -17.11 5.52 11.61
CA GLN A 381 -15.88 6.32 11.56
C GLN A 381 -15.47 6.63 10.12
N GLY A 382 -15.58 5.67 9.21
CA GLY A 382 -15.33 5.87 7.78
C GLY A 382 -16.21 6.97 7.18
N TYR A 383 -17.53 6.92 7.44
CA TYR A 383 -18.47 7.95 6.99
C TYR A 383 -18.14 9.32 7.57
N PHE A 384 -17.84 9.38 8.87
CA PHE A 384 -17.41 10.62 9.53
C PHE A 384 -16.19 11.23 8.84
N TYR A 385 -15.16 10.44 8.53
CA TYR A 385 -13.96 10.95 7.86
C TYR A 385 -14.22 11.36 6.40
N PHE A 386 -15.03 10.61 5.66
CA PHE A 386 -15.46 11.01 4.31
C PHE A 386 -16.18 12.37 4.34
N LYS A 387 -17.10 12.56 5.29
CA LYS A 387 -17.79 13.84 5.51
C LYS A 387 -16.80 14.95 5.87
N TYR A 388 -15.96 14.70 6.86
CA TYR A 388 -14.96 15.66 7.33
C TYR A 388 -14.07 16.16 6.18
N TYR A 389 -13.50 15.23 5.41
CA TYR A 389 -12.65 15.58 4.27
C TYR A 389 -13.43 16.19 3.10
N GLY A 390 -14.67 15.72 2.84
CA GLY A 390 -15.55 16.31 1.84
C GLY A 390 -15.82 17.79 2.11
N ASN A 391 -16.11 18.13 3.37
CA ASN A 391 -16.33 19.51 3.81
C ASN A 391 -15.07 20.37 3.69
N GLU A 392 -13.90 19.82 4.02
CA GLU A 392 -12.62 20.52 3.84
C GLU A 392 -12.32 20.78 2.34
N ILE A 393 -12.55 19.79 1.48
CA ILE A 393 -12.40 19.93 0.03
C ILE A 393 -13.36 20.99 -0.51
N TYR A 394 -14.62 20.96 -0.07
CA TYR A 394 -15.64 21.92 -0.46
C TYR A 394 -15.22 23.36 -0.16
N LYS A 395 -14.70 23.63 1.05
CA LYS A 395 -14.19 24.96 1.43
C LYS A 395 -13.10 25.47 0.49
N HIS A 396 -12.26 24.59 -0.03
CA HIS A 396 -11.19 24.94 -0.96
C HIS A 396 -11.63 24.99 -2.42
N ALA A 397 -12.78 24.40 -2.75
CA ALA A 397 -13.29 24.32 -4.11
C ALA A 397 -13.74 25.66 -4.68
N ALA A 398 -14.15 26.63 -3.83
CA ALA A 398 -14.44 28.00 -4.25
C ALA A 398 -13.28 28.65 -5.03
N ASN A 399 -12.03 28.36 -4.64
CA ASN A 399 -10.83 28.84 -5.31
C ASN A 399 -10.28 27.86 -6.37
N ASN A 400 -10.72 26.59 -6.34
CA ASN A 400 -10.28 25.53 -7.24
C ASN A 400 -11.48 24.69 -7.69
N PRO A 401 -12.22 25.13 -8.74
CA PRO A 401 -13.51 24.52 -9.10
C PRO A 401 -13.46 23.03 -9.44
N SER A 402 -12.29 22.51 -9.83
CA SER A 402 -12.05 21.08 -10.09
C SER A 402 -12.30 20.19 -8.87
N LEU A 403 -12.22 20.76 -7.65
CA LEU A 403 -12.44 20.05 -6.39
C LEU A 403 -13.92 19.77 -6.11
N TYR A 404 -14.88 20.50 -6.69
CA TYR A 404 -16.31 20.21 -6.50
C TYR A 404 -16.66 18.81 -7.01
N PHE A 405 -16.06 18.39 -8.12
CA PHE A 405 -16.22 17.04 -8.64
C PHE A 405 -15.73 15.95 -7.67
N ILE A 406 -14.77 16.26 -6.79
CA ILE A 406 -14.32 15.31 -5.77
C ILE A 406 -15.34 15.17 -4.65
N VAL A 407 -16.10 16.21 -4.30
CA VAL A 407 -17.21 16.12 -3.34
C VAL A 407 -18.32 15.23 -3.91
N ASP A 408 -18.65 15.37 -5.20
CA ASP A 408 -19.55 14.46 -5.90
C ASP A 408 -19.03 13.01 -5.86
N THR A 409 -17.73 12.85 -6.08
CA THR A 409 -17.06 11.55 -6.06
C THR A 409 -17.19 10.87 -4.69
N LEU A 410 -16.89 11.58 -3.60
CA LEU A 410 -17.03 11.06 -2.23
C LEU A 410 -18.48 10.66 -1.92
N THR A 411 -19.42 11.52 -2.30
CA THR A 411 -20.86 11.25 -2.16
C THR A 411 -21.27 10.01 -2.94
N SER A 412 -20.77 9.85 -4.16
CA SER A 412 -21.06 8.68 -4.99
C SER A 412 -20.54 7.40 -4.36
N GLU A 413 -19.38 7.42 -3.71
CA GLU A 413 -18.85 6.25 -3.02
C GLU A 413 -19.67 5.90 -1.78
N LEU A 414 -20.05 6.89 -0.96
CA LEU A 414 -20.95 6.65 0.18
C LEU A 414 -22.34 6.17 -0.24
N LYS A 415 -22.89 6.69 -1.36
CA LYS A 415 -24.13 6.21 -1.96
C LYS A 415 -24.06 4.71 -2.26
N LYS A 416 -22.98 4.23 -2.89
CA LYS A 416 -22.81 2.79 -3.19
C LYS A 416 -22.83 1.96 -1.90
N ILE A 417 -22.16 2.43 -0.86
CA ILE A 417 -22.13 1.75 0.45
C ILE A 417 -23.53 1.76 1.09
N SER A 418 -24.26 2.88 1.00
CA SER A 418 -25.65 2.99 1.49
C SER A 418 -26.61 2.04 0.78
N ILE A 419 -26.43 1.85 -0.53
CA ILE A 419 -27.14 0.84 -1.30
C ILE A 419 -26.77 -0.56 -0.77
N LEU A 420 -25.48 -0.86 -0.63
CA LEU A 420 -25.00 -2.17 -0.17
C LEU A 420 -25.53 -2.56 1.22
N ILE A 421 -25.52 -1.64 2.20
CA ILE A 421 -26.07 -1.92 3.54
C ILE A 421 -27.59 -2.12 3.51
N SER A 422 -28.30 -1.44 2.60
CA SER A 422 -29.74 -1.60 2.43
C SER A 422 -30.08 -2.96 1.82
N GLU A 423 -29.32 -3.42 0.82
CA GLU A 423 -29.45 -4.73 0.19
C GLU A 423 -29.12 -5.88 1.15
N LYS A 424 -28.24 -5.63 2.12
CA LYS A 424 -27.90 -6.57 3.19
C LYS A 424 -28.82 -6.48 4.41
N GLU A 425 -29.89 -5.69 4.34
CA GLU A 425 -30.89 -5.55 5.41
C GLU A 425 -30.27 -5.21 6.77
N TRP A 426 -29.29 -4.30 6.78
CA TRP A 426 -28.74 -3.78 8.04
C TRP A 426 -29.80 -3.02 8.84
N ASP A 427 -29.53 -2.82 10.13
CA ASP A 427 -30.43 -2.11 11.03
C ASP A 427 -30.79 -0.69 10.51
N ASP A 428 -32.07 -0.34 10.58
CA ASP A 428 -32.60 0.90 10.03
C ASP A 428 -32.10 2.14 10.79
N GLU A 429 -31.87 2.06 12.10
CA GLU A 429 -31.32 3.17 12.90
C GLU A 429 -29.88 3.47 12.48
N LEU A 430 -29.08 2.43 12.26
CA LEU A 430 -27.73 2.56 11.71
C LEU A 430 -27.76 3.17 10.29
N GLN A 431 -28.61 2.66 9.40
CA GLN A 431 -28.75 3.22 8.05
C GLN A 431 -29.16 4.69 8.10
N GLU A 432 -30.05 5.06 9.03
CA GLU A 432 -30.55 6.42 9.16
C GLU A 432 -29.46 7.39 9.66
N HIS A 433 -28.61 6.93 10.57
CA HIS A 433 -27.45 7.68 11.02
C HIS A 433 -26.45 7.91 9.87
N LEU A 434 -26.11 6.86 9.11
CA LEU A 434 -25.16 6.96 7.99
C LEU A 434 -25.70 7.83 6.85
N LEU A 435 -27.01 7.76 6.58
CA LEU A 435 -27.66 8.66 5.62
C LEU A 435 -27.54 10.13 6.06
N GLY A 436 -27.68 10.41 7.36
CA GLY A 436 -27.50 11.75 7.90
C GLY A 436 -26.12 12.35 7.64
N GLU A 437 -25.07 11.52 7.60
CA GLU A 437 -23.71 11.95 7.26
C GLU A 437 -23.57 12.31 5.77
N ILE A 438 -24.24 11.58 4.87
CA ILE A 438 -24.25 11.88 3.42
C ILE A 438 -24.96 13.21 3.12
N LEU A 439 -26.07 13.48 3.82
CA LEU A 439 -26.86 14.69 3.59
C LEU A 439 -26.09 15.97 3.92
N GLN A 440 -25.09 15.91 4.80
CA GLN A 440 -24.28 17.07 5.19
C GLN A 440 -23.14 17.42 4.19
N LEU A 441 -22.92 16.61 3.14
CA LEU A 441 -21.83 16.82 2.19
C LEU A 441 -22.05 17.99 1.22
N ASP A 442 -23.30 18.42 1.02
CA ASP A 442 -23.60 19.55 0.14
C ASP A 442 -23.57 20.92 0.82
N SER A 443 -23.75 20.93 2.15
CA SER A 443 -23.98 22.12 2.97
C SER A 443 -23.13 22.03 4.25
N PRO A 444 -21.84 22.40 4.20
CA PRO A 444 -21.00 22.35 5.40
C PRO A 444 -21.57 23.28 6.49
N PRO A 445 -21.70 22.84 7.75
CA PRO A 445 -22.38 23.58 8.81
C PRO A 445 -21.76 24.95 9.16
N ASP A 446 -20.50 25.19 8.78
CA ASP A 446 -19.75 26.42 9.08
C ASP A 446 -19.56 27.34 7.85
N TYR A 447 -20.27 27.11 6.74
CA TYR A 447 -20.13 27.92 5.52
C TYR A 447 -21.35 28.81 5.28
N PRO A 448 -21.20 30.14 5.13
CA PRO A 448 -22.31 31.04 4.84
C PRO A 448 -22.98 30.66 3.51
N LYS A 449 -24.27 30.35 3.55
CA LYS A 449 -25.05 30.03 2.34
C LYS A 449 -25.21 31.23 1.38
N ASP A 450 -24.90 32.44 1.84
CA ASP A 450 -25.01 33.69 1.07
C ASP A 450 -23.87 33.89 0.06
N ASP A 451 -22.71 33.24 0.26
CA ASP A 451 -21.54 33.29 -0.64
C ASP A 451 -21.52 32.10 -1.63
N LEU A 452 -22.58 31.27 -1.64
CA LEU A 452 -22.70 30.15 -2.56
C LEU A 452 -22.98 30.68 -3.97
N ASP A 453 -22.03 30.49 -4.89
CA ASP A 453 -22.35 30.49 -6.31
C ASP A 453 -23.47 29.47 -6.52
N GLN A 454 -24.65 29.95 -6.92
CA GLN A 454 -25.93 29.22 -6.99
C GLN A 454 -25.91 27.95 -7.88
N ASN A 455 -24.78 27.63 -8.51
CA ASN A 455 -24.61 26.55 -9.48
C ASN A 455 -23.75 25.37 -9.00
N VAL A 456 -23.12 25.43 -7.83
CA VAL A 456 -21.83 24.74 -7.66
C VAL A 456 -21.87 23.42 -6.88
N ASN A 457 -23.03 22.97 -6.37
CA ASN A 457 -23.14 21.60 -5.80
C ASN A 457 -24.34 20.76 -6.27
N ASN A 458 -24.78 20.98 -7.50
CA ASN A 458 -25.86 20.21 -8.11
C ASN A 458 -25.53 18.70 -8.28
N GLY A 459 -24.25 18.32 -8.23
CA GLY A 459 -23.82 16.92 -8.35
C GLY A 459 -24.16 16.08 -7.13
N VAL A 460 -23.88 16.56 -5.92
CA VAL A 460 -24.26 15.89 -4.67
C VAL A 460 -25.78 15.70 -4.59
N ARG A 461 -26.55 16.74 -4.93
CA ARG A 461 -28.03 16.64 -4.98
C ARG A 461 -28.51 15.57 -5.97
N VAL A 462 -27.90 15.47 -7.15
CA VAL A 462 -28.20 14.40 -8.12
C VAL A 462 -27.95 13.00 -7.53
N LEU A 463 -26.87 12.83 -6.78
CA LEU A 463 -26.52 11.56 -6.15
C LEU A 463 -27.48 11.20 -5.01
N GLN A 464 -27.84 12.18 -4.17
CA GLN A 464 -28.82 12.02 -3.09
C GLN A 464 -30.21 11.67 -3.65
N ILE A 465 -30.69 12.36 -4.69
CA ILE A 465 -31.95 12.00 -5.37
C ILE A 465 -31.83 10.59 -5.93
N GLY A 466 -30.71 10.24 -6.58
CA GLY A 466 -30.47 8.89 -7.07
C GLY A 466 -30.54 7.82 -5.97
N LEU A 467 -30.09 8.11 -4.75
CA LEU A 467 -30.23 7.25 -3.58
C LEU A 467 -31.68 7.16 -3.09
N ALA A 468 -32.42 8.27 -3.10
CA ALA A 468 -33.85 8.27 -2.77
C ALA A 468 -34.67 7.39 -3.73
N LEU A 469 -34.34 7.39 -5.03
CA LEU A 469 -34.99 6.51 -6.02
C LEU A 469 -34.79 5.03 -5.67
N HIS A 470 -33.58 4.65 -5.24
CA HIS A 470 -33.30 3.30 -4.74
C HIS A 470 -34.16 2.96 -3.52
N TYR A 471 -34.27 3.86 -2.54
CA TYR A 471 -35.12 3.63 -1.36
C TYR A 471 -36.61 3.51 -1.69
N ILE A 472 -37.11 4.23 -2.70
CA ILE A 472 -38.48 4.05 -3.21
C ILE A 472 -38.65 2.65 -3.81
N LYS A 473 -37.68 2.19 -4.61
CA LYS A 473 -37.71 0.86 -5.23
C LYS A 473 -37.80 -0.28 -4.22
N ILE A 474 -37.04 -0.19 -3.13
CA ILE A 474 -37.00 -1.23 -2.10
C ILE A 474 -38.08 -1.03 -1.01
N ASP A 475 -39.09 -0.21 -1.28
CA ASP A 475 -40.22 0.08 -0.37
C ASP A 475 -39.78 0.54 1.03
N LYS A 476 -38.74 1.36 1.08
CA LYS A 476 -38.28 2.03 2.31
C LYS A 476 -38.53 3.56 2.23
N PRO A 477 -39.80 4.00 2.17
CA PRO A 477 -40.14 5.40 1.88
C PRO A 477 -39.62 6.39 2.93
N LYS A 478 -39.41 5.98 4.19
CA LYS A 478 -38.88 6.85 5.26
C LYS A 478 -37.52 7.46 4.91
N PHE A 479 -36.61 6.70 4.30
CA PHE A 479 -35.30 7.20 3.91
C PHE A 479 -35.39 8.16 2.72
N ALA A 480 -36.25 7.84 1.74
CA ALA A 480 -36.53 8.73 0.61
C ALA A 480 -37.16 10.05 1.09
N GLU A 481 -38.12 9.98 2.02
CA GLU A 481 -38.75 11.15 2.65
C GLU A 481 -37.74 12.03 3.41
N LYS A 482 -36.74 11.44 4.05
CA LYS A 482 -35.67 12.17 4.73
C LYS A 482 -34.79 12.95 3.75
N ILE A 483 -34.39 12.32 2.65
CA ILE A 483 -33.66 12.99 1.56
C ILE A 483 -34.50 14.12 0.96
N ILE A 484 -35.79 13.89 0.72
CA ILE A 484 -36.71 14.90 0.18
C ILE A 484 -36.82 16.09 1.12
N SER A 485 -36.94 15.85 2.43
CA SER A 485 -37.00 16.93 3.42
C SER A 485 -35.74 17.80 3.39
N ASP A 486 -34.57 17.19 3.26
CA ASP A 486 -33.28 17.89 3.19
C ASP A 486 -33.14 18.71 1.88
N VAL A 487 -33.55 18.14 0.74
CA VAL A 487 -33.60 18.84 -0.55
C VAL A 487 -34.63 19.97 -0.57
N LEU A 488 -35.70 19.89 0.24
CA LEU A 488 -36.70 20.95 0.39
C LEU A 488 -36.21 22.10 1.27
N ASP A 489 -35.19 21.93 2.11
CA ASP A 489 -34.64 23.04 2.88
C ASP A 489 -33.96 24.08 1.97
N ASP A 490 -33.54 23.69 0.76
CA ASP A 490 -33.05 24.61 -0.26
C ASP A 490 -34.13 25.60 -0.73
N LEU A 491 -35.42 25.25 -0.61
CA LEU A 491 -36.56 26.13 -0.95
C LEU A 491 -36.53 27.45 -0.15
N ALA A 492 -35.90 27.47 1.03
CA ALA A 492 -35.78 28.70 1.81
C ALA A 492 -34.94 29.77 1.09
N PHE A 493 -34.09 29.39 0.13
CA PHE A 493 -33.12 30.25 -0.55
C PHE A 493 -33.52 30.59 -2.00
N PHE A 494 -34.49 29.87 -2.58
CA PHE A 494 -34.95 30.07 -3.96
C PHE A 494 -36.43 30.39 -4.02
N ASP A 495 -36.85 31.11 -5.07
CA ASP A 495 -38.27 31.19 -5.37
C ASP A 495 -38.80 29.88 -5.96
N ASN A 496 -40.11 29.66 -5.87
CA ASN A 496 -40.74 28.41 -6.28
C ASN A 496 -40.40 28.01 -7.73
N LYS A 497 -40.32 28.97 -8.64
CA LYS A 497 -40.09 28.71 -10.06
C LYS A 497 -38.63 28.38 -10.32
N THR A 498 -37.70 29.14 -9.73
CA THR A 498 -36.26 28.87 -9.80
C THR A 498 -35.94 27.51 -9.18
N TYR A 499 -36.52 27.17 -8.03
CA TYR A 499 -36.36 25.87 -7.40
C TYR A 499 -36.86 24.73 -8.30
N LEU A 500 -38.06 24.84 -8.87
CA LEU A 500 -38.60 23.80 -9.76
C LEU A 500 -37.75 23.63 -11.02
N ASN A 501 -37.24 24.73 -11.60
CA ASN A 501 -36.33 24.66 -12.74
C ASN A 501 -35.00 23.96 -12.38
N LEU A 502 -34.45 24.26 -11.21
CA LEU A 502 -33.25 23.59 -10.70
C LEU A 502 -33.50 22.09 -10.53
N MET A 503 -34.60 21.71 -9.88
CA MET A 503 -34.99 20.31 -9.71
C MET A 503 -35.17 19.59 -11.05
N ASP A 504 -35.81 20.21 -12.05
CA ASP A 504 -35.92 19.65 -13.39
C ASP A 504 -34.55 19.47 -14.07
N GLY A 505 -33.60 20.38 -13.83
CA GLY A 505 -32.20 20.20 -14.22
C GLY A 505 -31.56 18.95 -13.59
N LEU A 506 -31.75 18.75 -12.27
CA LEU A 506 -31.25 17.57 -11.56
C LEU A 506 -31.86 16.26 -12.10
N TYR A 507 -33.17 16.24 -12.33
CA TYR A 507 -33.86 15.06 -12.89
C TYR A 507 -33.37 14.73 -14.30
N ASN A 508 -33.19 15.74 -15.14
CA ASN A 508 -32.66 15.55 -16.49
C ASN A 508 -31.26 14.95 -16.45
N ARG A 509 -30.39 15.43 -15.55
CA ARG A 509 -29.05 14.86 -15.38
C ARG A 509 -29.10 13.38 -15.02
N ILE A 510 -30.01 12.96 -14.14
CA ILE A 510 -30.20 11.53 -13.81
C ILE A 510 -30.71 10.75 -15.03
N ARG A 511 -31.69 11.28 -15.78
CA ARG A 511 -32.29 10.61 -16.95
C ARG A 511 -31.30 10.40 -18.10
N PHE A 512 -30.42 11.36 -18.34
CA PHE A 512 -29.47 11.32 -19.46
C PHE A 512 -28.12 10.68 -19.09
N SER A 513 -27.86 10.45 -17.81
CA SER A 513 -26.67 9.71 -17.38
C SER A 513 -26.86 8.23 -17.69
N GLY A 514 -26.16 7.72 -18.71
CA GLY A 514 -26.09 6.28 -18.97
C GLY A 514 -25.17 5.55 -17.97
N PRO A 515 -25.21 4.20 -17.92
CA PRO A 515 -24.39 3.41 -16.99
C PRO A 515 -22.89 3.58 -17.21
N THR A 516 -22.50 3.82 -18.46
CA THR A 516 -21.12 3.98 -18.88
C THR A 516 -20.79 5.44 -19.17
N PHE A 517 -19.60 5.85 -18.75
CA PHE A 517 -18.93 7.08 -19.11
C PHE A 517 -17.96 6.82 -20.27
N TRP A 518 -17.57 7.86 -21.03
CA TRP A 518 -16.72 7.70 -22.21
C TRP A 518 -15.23 7.56 -21.88
N GLU A 519 -14.84 7.74 -20.63
CA GLU A 519 -13.44 7.63 -20.15
C GLU A 519 -13.22 6.30 -19.45
N ASP A 520 -12.05 5.71 -19.66
CA ASP A 520 -11.56 4.57 -18.91
C ASP A 520 -10.78 5.06 -17.68
N THR A 521 -11.11 4.52 -16.51
CA THR A 521 -10.54 4.95 -15.22
C THR A 521 -10.22 3.73 -14.37
N ASP A 522 -9.51 3.90 -13.25
CA ASP A 522 -9.26 2.84 -12.26
C ASP A 522 -10.57 2.19 -11.73
N ARG A 523 -11.71 2.84 -11.95
CA ARG A 523 -13.06 2.41 -11.56
C ARG A 523 -13.84 1.77 -12.71
N GLY A 524 -13.18 1.51 -13.83
CA GLY A 524 -13.77 1.20 -15.12
C GLY A 524 -14.43 2.44 -15.73
N ASN A 525 -15.46 2.21 -16.54
CA ASN A 525 -16.20 3.24 -17.24
C ASN A 525 -17.51 3.63 -16.52
N THR A 526 -17.61 3.49 -15.20
CA THR A 526 -18.89 3.74 -14.50
C THR A 526 -19.19 5.24 -14.42
N ASN A 527 -20.37 5.67 -14.86
CA ASN A 527 -20.82 7.06 -14.68
C ASN A 527 -21.36 7.27 -13.26
N ILE A 528 -20.73 8.16 -12.48
CA ILE A 528 -21.09 8.38 -11.06
C ILE A 528 -22.52 8.91 -10.89
N TYR A 529 -23.05 9.65 -11.87
CA TYR A 529 -24.42 10.23 -11.81
C TYR A 529 -25.50 9.28 -12.31
N TYR A 530 -25.12 8.09 -12.79
CA TYR A 530 -26.09 7.07 -13.20
C TYR A 530 -26.91 6.58 -12.00
N SER A 531 -28.21 6.38 -12.25
CA SER A 531 -29.08 5.64 -11.36
C SER A 531 -29.86 4.60 -12.17
N PRO A 532 -29.79 3.29 -11.81
CA PRO A 532 -30.60 2.26 -12.46
C PRO A 532 -32.10 2.48 -12.25
N ASP A 533 -32.47 3.27 -11.23
CA ASP A 533 -33.84 3.49 -10.79
C ASP A 533 -34.41 4.82 -11.30
N SER A 534 -33.83 5.39 -12.36
CA SER A 534 -34.27 6.65 -12.99
C SER A 534 -35.74 6.64 -13.44
N GLY A 535 -36.34 5.46 -13.64
CA GLY A 535 -37.77 5.29 -13.89
C GLY A 535 -38.69 5.75 -12.74
N LEU A 536 -38.18 5.82 -11.51
CA LEU A 536 -38.95 6.20 -10.31
C LEU A 536 -38.95 7.71 -10.03
N ILE A 537 -38.41 8.53 -10.94
CA ILE A 537 -38.38 9.99 -10.78
C ILE A 537 -39.79 10.57 -10.59
N ASP A 538 -40.80 10.02 -11.28
CA ASP A 538 -42.16 10.53 -11.18
C ASP A 538 -42.78 10.22 -9.80
N ASP A 539 -42.41 9.10 -9.18
CA ASP A 539 -42.83 8.78 -7.81
C ASP A 539 -42.13 9.67 -6.78
N PHE A 540 -40.84 9.94 -6.98
CA PHE A 540 -40.12 10.95 -6.21
C PHE A 540 -40.79 12.32 -6.30
N LYS A 541 -41.17 12.76 -7.52
CA LYS A 541 -41.89 14.04 -7.74
C LYS A 541 -43.21 14.10 -6.96
N LYS A 542 -43.96 12.99 -6.86
CA LYS A 542 -45.21 12.94 -6.08
C LYS A 542 -44.96 13.16 -4.59
N ILE A 543 -43.94 12.49 -4.03
CA ILE A 543 -43.58 12.63 -2.61
C ILE A 543 -43.07 14.05 -2.32
N LEU A 544 -42.17 14.55 -3.17
CA LEU A 544 -41.66 15.94 -3.10
C LEU A 544 -42.81 16.94 -3.14
N SER A 545 -43.74 16.84 -4.09
CA SER A 545 -44.87 17.78 -4.22
C SER A 545 -45.75 17.79 -2.97
N LYS A 546 -46.00 16.61 -2.37
CA LYS A 546 -46.78 16.48 -1.14
C LYS A 546 -46.08 17.17 0.05
N GLN A 547 -44.78 16.96 0.21
CA GLN A 547 -44.01 17.58 1.29
C GLN A 547 -43.77 19.07 1.07
N MET A 548 -43.53 19.49 -0.17
CA MET A 548 -43.37 20.89 -0.56
C MET A 548 -44.60 21.72 -0.18
N LYS A 549 -45.81 21.21 -0.45
CA LYS A 549 -47.05 21.89 -0.02
C LYS A 549 -47.09 22.11 1.49
N LYS A 550 -46.74 21.08 2.27
CA LYS A 550 -46.68 21.17 3.74
C LYS A 550 -45.61 22.18 4.19
N ARG A 551 -44.44 22.19 3.55
CA ARG A 551 -43.33 23.10 3.86
C ARG A 551 -43.65 24.55 3.53
N LEU A 552 -44.32 24.81 2.40
CA LEU A 552 -44.83 26.13 2.05
C LEU A 552 -45.85 26.63 3.10
N ASP A 553 -46.79 25.78 3.52
CA ASP A 553 -47.75 26.12 4.59
C ASP A 553 -47.04 26.42 5.93
N GLU A 554 -45.95 25.72 6.25
CA GLU A 554 -45.11 25.99 7.44
C GLU A 554 -44.37 27.32 7.33
N LEU A 555 -43.70 27.57 6.19
CA LEU A 555 -42.96 28.81 5.97
C LEU A 555 -43.88 30.05 5.94
N ASP A 556 -45.09 29.92 5.38
CA ASP A 556 -46.10 30.98 5.41
C ASP A 556 -46.53 31.30 6.85
N ARG A 557 -46.73 30.27 7.70
CA ARG A 557 -47.00 30.47 9.13
C ARG A 557 -45.83 31.14 9.86
N ASP A 558 -44.60 30.72 9.58
CA ASP A 558 -43.41 31.32 10.17
C ASP A 558 -43.27 32.79 9.78
N VAL A 559 -43.51 33.14 8.50
CA VAL A 559 -43.51 34.53 8.04
C VAL A 559 -44.62 35.34 8.71
N GLN A 560 -45.81 34.77 8.93
CA GLN A 560 -46.88 35.43 9.67
C GLN A 560 -46.50 35.67 11.14
N PHE A 561 -45.84 34.71 11.79
CA PHE A 561 -45.34 34.87 13.15
C PHE A 561 -44.28 35.96 13.26
N LEU A 562 -43.28 35.95 12.38
CA LEU A 562 -42.24 36.98 12.33
C LEU A 562 -42.83 38.37 12.08
N ARG A 563 -43.89 38.49 11.27
CA ARG A 563 -44.61 39.75 11.08
C ARG A 563 -45.31 40.22 12.35
N LEU A 564 -45.97 39.32 13.08
CA LEU A 564 -46.61 39.67 14.35
C LEU A 564 -45.58 40.16 15.39
N GLU A 565 -44.38 39.57 15.39
CA GLU A 565 -43.27 39.99 16.25
C GLU A 565 -42.71 41.36 15.81
N LEU A 566 -42.52 41.55 14.50
CA LEU A 566 -42.12 42.84 13.92
C LEU A 566 -43.15 43.93 14.22
N ASP A 567 -44.45 43.66 14.08
CA ASP A 567 -45.53 44.60 14.36
C ASP A 567 -45.56 45.01 15.85
N LYS A 568 -45.27 44.08 16.77
CA LYS A 568 -45.13 44.39 18.21
C LYS A 568 -43.94 45.31 18.47
N LEU A 569 -42.80 45.07 17.84
CA LEU A 569 -41.61 45.93 17.96
C LEU A 569 -41.86 47.31 17.34
N GLN A 570 -42.50 47.38 16.17
CA GLN A 570 -42.90 48.66 15.54
C GLN A 570 -43.90 49.44 16.39
N THR A 571 -44.78 48.76 17.13
CA THR A 571 -45.71 49.41 18.06
C THR A 571 -44.97 49.98 19.27
N LYS A 572 -44.01 49.23 19.85
CA LYS A 572 -43.14 49.75 20.91
C LYS A 572 -42.27 50.93 20.46
N ASP A 573 -41.82 50.92 19.21
CA ASP A 573 -41.05 52.01 18.60
C ASP A 573 -41.90 53.28 18.50
N LYS A 574 -43.14 53.16 18.01
CA LYS A 574 -44.11 54.26 17.98
C LYS A 574 -44.46 54.81 19.37
N GLU A 575 -44.41 53.98 20.41
CA GLU A 575 -44.61 54.40 21.80
C GLU A 575 -43.36 54.99 22.47
N GLY A 576 -42.22 55.04 21.77
CA GLY A 576 -40.96 55.58 22.28
C GLY A 576 -40.30 54.72 23.37
N LYS A 577 -40.63 53.42 23.43
CA LYS A 577 -40.18 52.48 24.48
C LYS A 577 -39.17 51.44 23.98
N LEU A 578 -38.63 51.62 22.77
CA LEU A 578 -37.75 50.64 22.13
C LEU A 578 -36.34 50.68 22.73
N THR A 579 -35.81 49.52 23.11
CA THR A 579 -34.41 49.40 23.53
C THR A 579 -33.45 49.25 22.35
N GLN A 580 -32.16 49.51 22.57
CA GLN A 580 -31.14 49.39 21.52
C GLN A 580 -30.98 47.95 20.98
N ALA A 581 -31.19 46.94 21.83
CA ALA A 581 -31.21 45.53 21.43
C ALA A 581 -32.46 45.17 20.60
N GLU A 582 -33.64 45.68 20.99
CA GLU A 582 -34.88 45.50 20.23
C GLU A 582 -34.86 46.22 18.88
N ALA A 583 -34.14 47.34 18.75
CA ALA A 583 -33.93 48.03 17.47
C ALA A 583 -33.07 47.20 16.48
N ALA A 584 -32.03 46.52 16.99
CA ALA A 584 -31.23 45.59 16.20
C ALA A 584 -32.08 44.38 15.77
N GLN A 585 -32.85 43.80 16.69
CA GLN A 585 -33.77 42.68 16.43
C GLN A 585 -34.86 43.06 15.41
N MET A 586 -35.41 44.28 15.48
CA MET A 586 -36.40 44.78 14.51
C MET A 586 -35.81 44.87 13.10
N THR A 587 -34.56 45.32 12.98
CA THR A 587 -33.85 45.42 11.70
C THR A 587 -33.55 44.03 11.13
N GLU A 588 -33.15 43.10 11.98
CA GLU A 588 -32.91 41.69 11.63
C GLU A 588 -34.21 41.00 11.16
N LEU A 589 -35.30 41.12 11.91
CA LEU A 589 -36.61 40.57 11.56
C LEU A 589 -37.14 41.13 10.23
N ALA A 590 -37.00 42.44 10.01
CA ALA A 590 -37.38 43.07 8.75
C ALA A 590 -36.54 42.53 7.56
N GLY A 591 -35.23 42.29 7.79
CA GLY A 591 -34.34 41.63 6.84
C GLY A 591 -34.80 40.20 6.53
N GLN A 592 -35.03 39.37 7.55
CA GLN A 592 -35.48 37.99 7.40
C GLN A 592 -36.83 37.88 6.66
N ILE A 593 -37.81 38.75 6.97
CA ILE A 593 -39.10 38.79 6.28
C ILE A 593 -38.95 39.24 4.82
N SER A 594 -38.09 40.22 4.55
CA SER A 594 -37.81 40.73 3.20
C SER A 594 -37.16 39.65 2.32
N THR A 595 -36.13 38.96 2.84
CA THR A 595 -35.43 37.87 2.15
C THR A 595 -36.40 36.72 1.84
N ARG A 596 -37.20 36.29 2.84
CA ARG A 596 -38.23 35.25 2.62
C ARG A 596 -39.33 35.71 1.66
N ARG A 597 -39.76 36.99 1.68
CA ARG A 597 -40.74 37.50 0.70
C ARG A 597 -40.23 37.48 -0.74
N LYS A 598 -38.94 37.72 -0.98
CA LYS A 598 -38.35 37.67 -2.32
C LYS A 598 -38.41 36.26 -2.90
N THR A 599 -38.28 35.21 -2.07
CA THR A 599 -38.46 33.81 -2.49
C THR A 599 -39.95 33.45 -2.71
N PHE A 600 -40.90 34.02 -1.97
CA PHE A 600 -42.34 33.68 -2.17
C PHE A 600 -43.05 34.37 -3.35
N PHE A 601 -42.61 35.57 -3.78
CA PHE A 601 -43.43 36.43 -4.65
C PHE A 601 -42.78 36.92 -5.97
N MET A 602 -41.58 36.47 -6.32
CA MET A 602 -41.03 36.71 -7.66
C MET A 602 -41.37 35.57 -8.65
N GLY A 603 -42.65 35.55 -9.06
CA GLY A 603 -43.16 35.16 -10.40
C GLY A 603 -42.68 33.89 -11.11
#